data_AF-A0A2H4WZS9-F1
#
_entry.id   AF-A0A2H4WZS9-F1
#
_cell.length_a   1.000
_cell.length_b   1.000
_cell.length_c   1.000
_cell.angle_alpha   90.00
_cell.angle_beta   90.00
_cell.angle_gamma   90.00
#
_symmetry.space_group_name_H-M   'P 1'
#
loop_
_entity.id
_entity.type
_entity.pdbx_description
1 polymer ?
#
loop_
_entity_poly.entity_id
_entity_poly.type
_entity_poly.pdbx_seq_one_letter_code
_entity_poly.pdbx_strand_id
1 'polypeptide(L)' 'MDNQFIFKYSWETLPISWVKKMERSEHGNRSDTNTDYLFQLLCFLKFHTYTRVQVLIDICGVDYPSRK' A
#
# COMPACT_ATOMS: atom_id res chain seq x y z
N MET A 1 2.29 -17.65 -6.59
CA MET A 1 0.84 -17.41 -6.68
C MET A 1 0.67 -15.90 -6.63
N ASP A 2 0.42 -15.31 -7.78
CA ASP A 2 0.62 -13.88 -7.95
C ASP A 2 -0.42 -13.08 -7.16
N ASN A 3 0.05 -12.18 -6.31
CA ASN A 3 -0.71 -11.19 -5.54
C ASN A 3 -1.40 -10.11 -6.40
N GLN A 4 -1.50 -10.35 -7.72
CA GLN A 4 -2.12 -9.45 -8.70
C GLN A 4 -3.59 -9.15 -8.39
N PHE A 5 -4.35 -10.17 -7.96
CA PHE A 5 -5.77 -9.99 -7.65
C PHE A 5 -6.00 -9.11 -6.43
N ILE A 6 -5.22 -9.30 -5.36
CA ILE A 6 -5.32 -8.50 -4.13
C ILE A 6 -4.94 -7.05 -4.42
N PHE A 7 -3.90 -6.82 -5.23
CA PHE A 7 -3.48 -5.48 -5.59
C PHE A 7 -4.52 -4.77 -6.47
N LYS A 8 -5.05 -5.44 -7.49
CA LYS A 8 -6.12 -4.89 -8.34
C LYS A 8 -7.38 -4.59 -7.52
N TYR A 9 -7.78 -5.50 -6.64
CA TYR A 9 -8.92 -5.29 -5.75
C TYR A 9 -8.72 -4.08 -4.83
N SER A 10 -7.53 -3.95 -4.25
CA SER A 10 -7.20 -2.81 -3.38
C SER A 10 -7.24 -1.50 -4.15
N TRP A 11 -6.76 -1.49 -5.41
CA TRP A 11 -6.85 -0.32 -6.29
C TRP A 11 -8.30 0.14 -6.51
N GLU A 12 -9.22 -0.80 -6.73
CA GLU A 12 -10.64 -0.51 -7.01
C GLU A 12 -11.45 -0.09 -5.77
N THR A 13 -10.99 -0.47 -4.57
CA THR A 13 -11.77 -0.32 -3.33
C THR A 13 -11.22 0.72 -2.36
N LEU A 14 -9.94 1.08 -2.46
CA LEU A 14 -9.35 2.09 -1.60
C LEU A 14 -9.89 3.49 -1.93
N PRO A 15 -10.14 4.34 -0.92
CA PRO A 15 -10.45 5.74 -1.16
C PRO A 15 -9.33 6.42 -1.94
N ILE A 16 -9.68 7.01 -3.08
CA ILE A 16 -8.71 7.66 -3.99
C ILE A 16 -7.92 8.76 -3.27
N SER A 17 -8.53 9.44 -2.29
CA SER A 17 -7.86 10.47 -1.48
C SER A 17 -6.71 9.94 -0.61
N TRP A 18 -6.67 8.65 -0.30
CA TRP A 18 -5.65 8.04 0.56
C TRP A 18 -4.41 7.62 -0.22
N VAL A 19 -4.50 7.48 -1.54
CA VAL A 19 -3.45 6.89 -2.37
C VAL A 19 -2.97 7.92 -3.38
N LYS A 20 -1.69 8.29 -3.31
CA LYS A 20 -1.08 9.26 -4.22
C LYS A 20 -0.70 8.61 -5.56
N LYS A 21 -0.13 7.41 -5.49
CA LYS A 21 0.29 6.63 -6.64
C LYS A 21 0.20 5.16 -6.27
N MET A 22 -0.29 4.30 -7.16
CA MET A 22 0.15 2.90 -7.10
C MET A 22 0.83 2.50 -8.39
N GLU A 23 1.78 1.60 -8.23
CA GLU A 23 2.64 1.13 -9.29
C GLU A 23 2.78 -0.38 -9.17
N ARG A 24 2.44 -1.05 -10.26
CA ARG A 24 2.67 -2.48 -10.41
C ARG A 24 4.04 -2.68 -11.03
N SER A 25 4.86 -3.52 -10.42
CA SER A 25 6.18 -3.88 -10.94
C SER A 25 6.47 -5.36 -10.73
N GLU A 26 7.37 -5.92 -11.53
CA GLU A 26 7.85 -7.30 -11.36
C GLU A 26 8.52 -7.50 -10.00
N HIS A 27 9.16 -6.46 -9.46
CA HIS A 27 9.85 -6.47 -8.17
C HIS A 27 8.93 -6.18 -6.97
N GLY A 28 7.61 -6.17 -7.19
CA GLY A 28 6.62 -5.94 -6.15
C GLY A 28 5.75 -4.72 -6.43
N ASN A 29 4.52 -4.77 -5.90
CA ASN A 29 3.57 -3.69 -6.06
C ASN A 29 3.80 -2.61 -4.99
N ARG A 30 3.65 -1.35 -5.38
CA ARG A 30 3.84 -0.19 -4.49
C ARG A 30 2.57 0.63 -4.43
N SER A 31 2.18 1.01 -3.22
CA SER A 31 1.12 2.00 -2.97
C SER A 31 1.74 3.14 -2.17
N ASP A 32 1.97 4.27 -2.84
CA ASP A 32 2.43 5.52 -2.24
C ASP A 32 1.24 6.28 -1.66
N THR A 33 1.35 6.68 -0.40
CA THR A 33 0.29 7.31 0.39
C THR A 33 0.81 8.57 1.06
N ASN A 34 -0.09 9.51 1.34
CA ASN A 34 0.24 10.65 2.20
C ASN A 34 0.40 10.15 3.65
N THR A 35 1.37 10.69 4.38
CA THR A 35 1.59 10.43 5.81
C THR A 35 0.32 10.61 6.65
N ASP A 36 -0.56 11.53 6.27
CA ASP A 36 -1.83 11.80 6.97
C ASP A 36 -2.82 10.61 6.97
N TYR A 37 -2.70 9.73 5.97
CA TYR A 37 -3.59 8.57 5.76
C TYR A 37 -2.91 7.22 6.00
N LEU A 38 -1.65 7.21 6.43
CA LEU A 38 -0.86 5.98 6.57
C LEU A 38 -1.53 4.98 7.53
N PHE A 39 -1.99 5.44 8.69
CA PHE A 39 -2.62 4.57 9.69
C PHE A 39 -3.95 4.01 9.21
N GLN A 40 -4.77 4.83 8.57
CA GLN A 40 -6.07 4.48 8.01
C GLN A 40 -5.91 3.42 6.91
N LEU A 41 -4.93 3.61 6.03
CA LEU A 41 -4.60 2.65 4.98
C LEU A 41 -4.17 1.31 5.55
N LEU A 42 -3.27 1.30 6.54
CA LEU A 42 -2.81 0.06 7.19
C LEU A 42 -3.97 -0.66 7.91
N CYS A 43 -4.87 0.09 8.55
CA CYS A 43 -6.06 -0.49 9.18
C CYS A 43 -6.98 -1.14 8.14
N PHE A 44 -7.23 -0.46 7.01
CA PHE A 44 -8.01 -1.04 5.91
C PHE A 44 -7.39 -2.34 5.42
N LEU A 45 -6.09 -2.34 5.10
CA LEU A 45 -5.40 -3.53 4.60
C LEU A 45 -5.44 -4.71 5.59
N LYS A 46 -5.42 -4.44 6.89
CA LYS A 46 -5.47 -5.46 7.93
C LYS A 46 -6.87 -6.03 8.17
N PHE A 47 -7.87 -5.17 8.28
CA PHE A 47 -9.21 -5.55 8.75
C PHE A 47 -10.20 -5.86 7.63
N HIS A 48 -9.91 -5.44 6.40
CA HIS A 48 -10.81 -5.67 5.27
C HIS A 48 -10.82 -7.13 4.83
N THR A 49 -12.01 -7.71 4.67
CA THR A 49 -12.26 -9.15 4.48
C THR A 49 -11.50 -9.77 3.30
N TYR A 50 -11.30 -9.02 2.21
CA TYR A 50 -10.65 -9.52 0.99
C TYR A 50 -9.12 -9.34 0.97
N THR A 51 -8.56 -8.40 1.73
CA THR A 51 -7.11 -8.09 1.69
C THR A 51 -6.36 -8.73 2.85
N ARG A 52 -6.88 -8.61 4.08
CA ARG A 52 -6.45 -9.30 5.32
C ARG A 52 -4.93 -9.44 5.49
N VAL A 53 -4.19 -8.35 5.35
CA VAL A 53 -2.74 -8.33 5.65
C VAL A 53 -2.56 -8.48 7.17
N GLN A 54 -2.18 -9.66 7.63
CA GLN A 54 -2.08 -9.97 9.06
C GLN A 54 -0.71 -9.69 9.66
N VAL A 55 0.34 -9.82 8.84
CA VAL A 55 1.73 -9.75 9.28
C VAL A 55 2.40 -8.55 8.65
N LEU A 56 2.99 -7.70 9.48
CA LEU A 56 3.91 -6.66 9.06
C LEU A 56 5.30 -7.26 9.02
N ILE A 57 5.91 -7.34 7.84
CA ILE A 57 7.20 -8.01 7.64
C ILE A 57 8.35 -7.09 8.05
N ASP A 58 8.28 -5.82 7.62
CA ASP A 58 9.39 -4.89 7.77
C ASP A 58 8.93 -3.43 7.70
N ILE A 59 9.68 -2.53 8.33
CA ILE A 59 9.56 -1.07 8.21
C ILE A 59 10.96 -0.53 7.88
N CYS A 60 11.17 -0.17 6.61
CA CYS A 60 12.41 0.40 6.13
C CYS A 60 12.29 1.91 5.92
N GLY A 61 13.30 2.66 6.40
CA GLY A 61 13.52 4.05 5.99
C GLY A 61 14.49 4.12 4.81
N VAL A 62 14.19 4.98 3.84
CA VAL A 62 15.10 5.28 2.73
C VAL A 62 15.35 6.78 2.72
N ASP A 63 16.61 7.18 2.88
CA ASP A 63 17.01 8.57 2.75
C ASP A 63 17.27 8.92 1.28
N TYR A 64 16.65 9.99 0.80
CA TYR A 64 16.85 10.53 -0.53
C TYR A 64 17.42 11.95 -0.40
N PRO A 65 18.76 12.12 -0.30
CA PRO A 65 19.38 13.39 0.08
C PRO A 65 19.15 14.53 -0.93
N SER A 66 18.67 14.21 -2.14
CA SER A 66 18.29 15.19 -3.16
C SER A 66 16.85 15.70 -3.03
N ARG A 67 15.99 15.02 -2.26
CA ARG A 67 14.63 15.47 -1.97
C ARG A 67 14.69 16.41 -0.77
N LYS A 68 14.45 17.70 -1.02
CA LYS A 68 14.30 18.73 0.02
C LYS A 68 12.86 18.78 0.53
#